data_AF-W9Y8G2-F1
#
_entry.id   AF-W9Y8G2-F1
#
_cell.length_a   1.000
_cell.length_b   1.000
_cell.length_c   1.000
_cell.angle_alpha   90.00
_cell.angle_beta   90.00
_cell.angle_gamma   90.00
#
_symmetry.space_group_name_H-M   'P 1'
#
loop_
_entity.id
_entity.type
_entity.pdbx_description
1 polymer ?
#
loop_
_entity_poly.entity_id
_entity_poly.type
_entity_poly.pdbx_seq_one_letter_code
_entity_poly.pdbx_strand_id
1 'polypeptide(L)'
;MNRSILSQSHVQGMIRSRKILFLVVLIAITAFTTLLLRRPQAFEESAASLFYGHHAHEENQPLLPASSLLHPIHQLVSEAEGDFQTVRARQSRSLSDAVAEYRRRYKLPPPPHFDKWYAFAKKRGVELIDEYDTIYHQLLPFWALEPALIRERTREAVGFDNALIAVTIRDGKVVTVQGGGDMYQWHRDATPVMLQEFVQYLPDMDLAFNIHDEPRVVLQHDDLLHHVQVATDENMPKAYGSQSLNNKWSPRPADLGEGIRIKEYKTTRFNKYAHQPTWSESRLSCPLDSPARACLDDACPDNTTTYSGLPLGIVRNTTAFSDICNSPSMERSFGFFDRPNAFDVTHQLFPIFSQSKISSFQDILYPSPWYFMGRVKYEKERDMPWEEKAPTMYWRGSTTGGFSRDGGWRRQHRQRFLTKIQPTHTAKVLILDNSSSTDTMWTERQFSMQEVSHYFDVKFTHIGQCDPGDCDAQREYFGTVEPVNMFDAFGSRYLLDIDGNAFSGRYYAWLLSNSLVYKLAVFREWHDEWLRPWVHYVPLSLIGDEYVEAVRYFDQEQSGKVEGKRIATRGREWAQKVLRNEDLEVWYFRLLLE
;
A
#
# COMPACT_ATOMS: atom_id res chain seq x y z
N MET A 1 -64.00 -1.60 -82.65
CA MET A 1 -62.73 -0.90 -82.92
C MET A 1 -62.16 -0.43 -81.59
N ASN A 2 -61.07 -1.08 -81.17
CA ASN A 2 -60.50 -1.02 -79.82
C ASN A 2 -59.74 0.29 -79.56
N ARG A 3 -60.00 0.92 -78.40
CA ARG A 3 -59.02 1.76 -77.68
C ARG A 3 -58.78 1.12 -76.32
N SER A 4 -57.52 0.77 -76.07
CA SER A 4 -57.04 0.00 -74.93
C SER A 4 -56.87 0.85 -73.67
N ILE A 5 -57.23 0.21 -72.57
CA ILE A 5 -57.25 0.67 -71.19
C ILE A 5 -55.82 0.80 -70.63
N LEU A 6 -55.52 1.94 -70.02
CA LEU A 6 -54.34 2.16 -69.17
C LEU A 6 -54.46 1.28 -67.91
N SER A 7 -53.58 0.29 -67.78
CA SER A 7 -53.49 -0.59 -66.61
C SER A 7 -52.71 0.09 -65.48
N GLN A 8 -53.37 0.22 -64.33
CA GLN A 8 -52.88 0.75 -63.04
C GLN A 8 -51.73 -0.05 -62.39
N SER A 9 -51.07 -0.97 -63.08
CA SER A 9 -50.09 -1.89 -62.48
C SER A 9 -48.70 -1.28 -62.22
N HIS A 10 -48.33 -0.18 -62.88
CA HIS A 10 -46.97 0.37 -62.78
C HIS A 10 -46.74 1.27 -61.56
N VAL A 11 -47.79 1.89 -61.00
CA VAL A 11 -47.66 2.85 -59.89
C VAL A 11 -47.56 2.14 -58.52
N GLN A 12 -48.19 0.97 -58.36
CA GLN A 12 -48.13 0.21 -57.11
C GLN A 12 -46.77 -0.47 -56.85
N GLY A 13 -46.04 -0.86 -57.90
CA GLY A 13 -44.70 -1.45 -57.78
C GLY A 13 -43.64 -0.46 -57.27
N MET A 14 -43.69 0.79 -57.76
CA MET A 14 -42.78 1.86 -57.34
C MET A 14 -43.00 2.28 -55.88
N ILE A 15 -44.25 2.27 -55.39
CA ILE A 15 -44.56 2.62 -53.99
C ILE A 15 -44.10 1.52 -53.03
N ARG A 16 -44.23 0.24 -53.42
CA ARG A 16 -43.70 -0.89 -52.61
C ARG A 16 -42.18 -0.87 -52.52
N SER A 17 -41.47 -0.61 -53.63
CA SER A 17 -40.01 -0.52 -53.65
C SER A 17 -39.48 0.63 -52.78
N ARG A 18 -40.12 1.81 -52.83
CA ARG A 18 -39.76 2.95 -51.96
C ARG A 18 -40.01 2.69 -50.48
N LYS A 19 -41.09 1.99 -50.13
CA LYS A 19 -41.37 1.61 -48.72
C LYS A 19 -40.37 0.59 -48.18
N ILE A 20 -39.94 -0.37 -49.01
CA ILE A 20 -38.91 -1.34 -48.64
C ILE A 20 -37.55 -0.64 -48.44
N LEU A 21 -37.18 0.27 -49.35
CA LEU A 21 -35.94 1.03 -49.22
C LEU A 21 -35.93 1.90 -47.96
N PHE A 22 -37.06 2.55 -47.64
CA PHE A 22 -37.20 3.33 -46.41
C PHE A 22 -37.06 2.47 -45.16
N LEU A 23 -37.63 1.26 -45.17
CA LEU A 23 -37.54 0.32 -44.04
C LEU A 23 -36.09 -0.16 -43.83
N VAL A 24 -35.36 -0.45 -44.91
CA VAL A 24 -33.96 -0.88 -44.85
C VAL A 24 -33.07 0.26 -44.31
N VAL A 25 -33.30 1.50 -44.74
CA VAL A 25 -32.58 2.67 -44.22
C VAL A 25 -32.89 2.90 -42.74
N LEU A 26 -34.16 2.75 -42.32
CA LEU A 26 -34.55 2.91 -40.93
C LEU A 26 -33.91 1.83 -40.03
N ILE A 27 -33.84 0.58 -40.50
CA ILE A 27 -33.19 -0.53 -39.80
C ILE A 27 -31.67 -0.31 -39.74
N ALA A 28 -31.05 0.17 -40.82
CA ALA A 28 -29.62 0.49 -40.84
C ALA A 28 -29.28 1.63 -39.88
N ILE A 29 -30.10 2.69 -39.83
CA ILE A 29 -29.91 3.80 -38.90
C ILE A 29 -30.10 3.30 -37.46
N THR A 30 -31.17 2.56 -37.15
CA THR A 30 -31.37 2.03 -35.79
C THR A 30 -30.29 1.05 -35.36
N ALA A 31 -29.79 0.19 -36.26
CA ALA A 31 -28.64 -0.68 -36.01
C ALA A 31 -27.35 0.12 -35.77
N PHE A 32 -27.10 1.17 -36.55
CA PHE A 32 -25.93 2.02 -36.40
C PHE A 32 -25.99 2.88 -35.12
N THR A 33 -27.18 3.38 -34.78
CA THR A 33 -27.39 4.16 -33.55
C THR A 33 -27.29 3.25 -32.31
N THR A 34 -27.78 2.01 -32.37
CA THR A 34 -27.59 1.03 -31.28
C THR A 34 -26.14 0.57 -31.15
N LEU A 35 -25.37 0.50 -32.24
CA LEU A 35 -23.93 0.27 -32.21
C LEU A 35 -23.16 1.45 -31.60
N LEU A 36 -23.54 2.69 -31.91
CA LEU A 36 -22.93 3.91 -31.35
C LEU A 36 -23.34 4.18 -29.90
N LEU A 37 -24.55 3.79 -29.49
CA LEU A 37 -25.05 3.90 -28.11
C LEU A 37 -24.65 2.70 -27.24
N ARG A 38 -24.08 1.64 -27.83
CA ARG A 38 -23.41 0.58 -27.08
C ARG A 38 -22.12 1.18 -26.51
N ARG A 39 -22.23 1.78 -25.33
CA ARG A 39 -21.06 2.17 -24.52
C ARG A 39 -20.08 0.99 -24.52
N PRO A 40 -18.79 1.21 -24.77
CA PRO A 40 -17.81 0.15 -24.59
C PRO A 40 -17.73 -0.13 -23.09
N GLN A 41 -18.49 -1.11 -22.63
CA GLN A 41 -18.44 -1.64 -21.27
C GLN A 41 -17.05 -2.27 -20.96
N ALA A 42 -16.21 -2.43 -21.99
CA ALA A 42 -14.84 -2.90 -21.89
C ALA A 42 -13.83 -1.85 -21.41
N PHE A 43 -14.20 -0.57 -21.26
CA PHE A 43 -13.26 0.48 -20.84
C PHE A 43 -13.11 0.60 -19.30
N GLU A 44 -14.12 0.22 -18.51
CA GLU A 44 -14.09 0.32 -17.04
C GLU A 44 -13.39 -0.88 -16.37
N GLU A 45 -13.56 -2.11 -16.88
CA GLU A 45 -12.85 -3.29 -16.36
C GLU A 45 -11.33 -3.21 -16.56
N SER A 46 -10.88 -2.53 -17.63
CA SER A 46 -9.46 -2.32 -17.90
C SER A 46 -8.82 -1.35 -16.90
N ALA A 47 -9.49 -0.24 -16.58
CA ALA A 47 -8.98 0.74 -15.63
C ALA A 47 -8.85 0.17 -14.21
N ALA A 48 -9.87 -0.56 -13.74
CA ALA A 48 -9.80 -1.23 -12.44
C ALA A 48 -8.64 -2.23 -12.38
N SER A 49 -8.50 -3.12 -13.37
CA SER A 49 -7.43 -4.13 -13.42
C SER A 49 -6.01 -3.57 -13.60
N LEU A 50 -5.87 -2.32 -14.05
CA LEU A 50 -4.60 -1.60 -14.16
C LEU A 50 -4.14 -0.96 -12.83
N PHE A 51 -5.08 -0.62 -11.94
CA PHE A 51 -4.78 -0.04 -10.61
C PHE A 51 -4.72 -1.09 -9.49
N TYR A 52 -5.44 -2.20 -9.64
CA TYR A 52 -5.25 -3.37 -8.81
C TYR A 52 -3.99 -4.08 -9.32
N GLY A 53 -2.89 -3.98 -8.57
CA GLY A 53 -1.63 -4.62 -8.93
C GLY A 53 -1.85 -6.06 -9.38
N HIS A 54 -1.03 -6.55 -10.31
CA HIS A 54 -1.21 -7.83 -11.02
C HIS A 54 -1.20 -9.09 -10.11
N HIS A 55 -1.21 -8.91 -8.79
CA HIS A 55 -1.49 -9.92 -7.78
C HIS A 55 -2.97 -10.03 -7.37
N ALA A 56 -3.84 -9.07 -7.71
CA ALA A 56 -5.27 -9.15 -7.38
C ALA A 56 -6.03 -10.22 -8.19
N HIS A 57 -5.43 -10.75 -9.27
CA HIS A 57 -6.09 -11.70 -10.16
C HIS A 57 -5.84 -13.19 -9.85
N GLU A 58 -4.98 -13.55 -8.88
CA GLU A 58 -4.84 -14.94 -8.44
C GLU A 58 -5.51 -15.25 -7.08
N GLU A 59 -5.99 -14.26 -6.32
CA GLU A 59 -6.63 -14.47 -5.00
C GLU A 59 -8.17 -14.48 -4.99
N ASN A 60 -8.81 -14.25 -6.14
CA ASN A 60 -10.28 -14.14 -6.23
C ASN A 60 -10.96 -15.47 -6.59
N GLN A 61 -10.58 -16.57 -5.94
CA GLN A 61 -11.50 -17.69 -5.82
C GLN A 61 -12.43 -17.45 -4.63
N PRO A 62 -13.76 -17.36 -4.83
CA PRO A 62 -14.69 -17.40 -3.73
C PRO A 62 -14.62 -18.78 -3.10
N LEU A 63 -14.02 -18.86 -1.91
CA LEU A 63 -14.21 -20.01 -1.04
C LEU A 63 -15.68 -20.07 -0.66
N LEU A 64 -16.22 -21.27 -0.80
CA LEU A 64 -17.58 -21.67 -0.46
C LEU A 64 -17.98 -21.12 0.93
N PRO A 65 -19.29 -20.93 1.19
CA PRO A 65 -19.77 -20.44 2.49
C PRO A 65 -19.17 -21.28 3.62
N ALA A 66 -19.00 -20.66 4.79
CA ALA A 66 -18.43 -21.20 6.01
C ALA A 66 -19.11 -22.48 6.55
N SER A 67 -19.02 -23.57 5.80
CA SER A 67 -19.40 -24.94 6.20
C SER A 67 -18.13 -25.76 6.49
N SER A 68 -17.09 -25.10 7.01
CA SER A 68 -15.83 -25.73 7.37
C SER A 68 -15.74 -25.86 8.88
N LEU A 69 -15.40 -27.06 9.35
CA LEU A 69 -15.05 -27.33 10.74
C LEU A 69 -13.84 -26.49 11.22
N LEU A 70 -13.07 -25.93 10.28
CA LEU A 70 -11.83 -25.22 10.56
C LEU A 70 -12.09 -23.76 10.91
N HIS A 71 -11.40 -23.28 11.94
CA HIS A 71 -11.43 -21.88 12.35
C HIS A 71 -11.02 -20.95 11.18
N PRO A 72 -11.67 -19.79 10.97
CA PRO A 72 -11.32 -18.88 9.87
C PRO A 72 -9.83 -18.49 9.82
N ILE A 73 -9.20 -18.21 10.98
CA ILE A 73 -7.76 -17.92 11.04
C ILE A 73 -6.91 -19.11 10.56
N HIS A 74 -7.31 -20.34 10.88
CA HIS A 74 -6.58 -21.54 10.44
C HIS A 74 -6.55 -21.65 8.91
N GLN A 75 -7.69 -21.34 8.25
CA GLN A 75 -7.81 -21.37 6.79
C GLN A 75 -6.85 -20.35 6.16
N LEU A 76 -6.85 -19.11 6.66
CA LEU A 76 -5.95 -18.04 6.20
C LEU A 76 -4.47 -18.41 6.36
N VAL A 77 -4.10 -19.01 7.50
CA VAL A 77 -2.72 -19.45 7.75
C VAL A 77 -2.31 -20.57 6.79
N SER A 78 -3.21 -21.52 6.52
CA SER A 78 -2.92 -22.62 5.59
C SER A 78 -2.80 -22.16 4.13
N GLU A 79 -3.70 -21.27 3.70
CA GLU A 79 -3.70 -20.69 2.35
C GLU A 79 -2.44 -19.85 2.13
N ALA A 80 -2.16 -18.91 3.03
CA ALA A 80 -1.03 -18.01 2.91
C ALA A 80 0.32 -18.75 2.90
N GLU A 81 0.45 -19.85 3.65
CA GLU A 81 1.66 -20.69 3.58
C GLU A 81 1.80 -21.36 2.20
N GLY A 82 0.71 -21.87 1.63
CA GLY A 82 0.71 -22.48 0.29
C GLY A 82 1.11 -21.48 -0.80
N ASP A 83 0.52 -20.28 -0.76
CA ASP A 83 0.82 -19.19 -1.71
C ASP A 83 2.26 -18.73 -1.56
N PHE A 84 2.74 -18.59 -0.33
CA PHE A 84 4.13 -18.20 -0.07
C PHE A 84 5.13 -19.24 -0.56
N GLN A 85 4.88 -20.54 -0.39
CA GLN A 85 5.74 -21.58 -0.96
C GLN A 85 5.74 -21.54 -2.49
N THR A 86 4.59 -21.26 -3.11
CA THR A 86 4.47 -21.10 -4.56
C THR A 86 5.31 -19.92 -5.07
N VAL A 87 5.21 -18.77 -4.40
CA VAL A 87 6.05 -17.58 -4.66
C VAL A 87 7.52 -17.95 -4.55
N ARG A 88 7.95 -18.65 -3.49
CA ARG A 88 9.36 -19.03 -3.33
C ARG A 88 9.84 -20.04 -4.38
N ALA A 89 8.98 -20.97 -4.79
CA ALA A 89 9.34 -22.02 -5.74
C ALA A 89 9.57 -21.49 -7.16
N ARG A 90 8.84 -20.43 -7.56
CA ARG A 90 8.90 -19.86 -8.92
C ARG A 90 10.05 -18.88 -9.17
N GLN A 91 10.84 -18.54 -8.15
CA GLN A 91 11.89 -17.52 -8.27
C GLN A 91 12.96 -17.88 -9.31
N SER A 92 13.38 -16.89 -10.08
CA SER A 92 14.37 -16.98 -11.15
C SER A 92 15.73 -17.46 -10.65
N ARG A 93 16.31 -18.44 -11.35
CA ARG A 93 17.58 -19.09 -10.96
C ARG A 93 18.78 -18.63 -11.79
N SER A 94 18.52 -18.01 -12.93
CA SER A 94 19.54 -17.44 -13.82
C SER A 94 19.16 -16.03 -14.27
N LEU A 95 20.13 -15.30 -14.82
CA LEU A 95 19.86 -13.99 -15.42
C LEU A 95 18.85 -14.10 -16.58
N SER A 96 18.94 -15.15 -17.39
CA SER A 96 17.98 -15.37 -18.48
C SER A 96 16.57 -15.60 -17.98
N ASP A 97 16.39 -16.31 -16.87
CA ASP A 97 15.08 -16.52 -16.25
C ASP A 97 14.52 -15.18 -15.75
N ALA A 98 15.33 -14.40 -15.02
CA ALA A 98 14.92 -13.10 -14.48
C ALA A 98 14.54 -12.11 -15.59
N VAL A 99 15.28 -12.11 -16.70
CA VAL A 99 14.95 -11.29 -17.89
C VAL A 99 13.64 -11.77 -18.55
N ALA A 100 13.44 -13.08 -18.66
CA ALA A 100 12.22 -13.65 -19.22
C ALA A 100 11.00 -13.34 -18.34
N GLU A 101 11.13 -13.47 -17.02
CA GLU A 101 10.08 -13.15 -16.05
C GLU A 101 9.77 -11.65 -16.05
N TYR A 102 10.79 -10.78 -16.06
CA TYR A 102 10.61 -9.33 -16.19
C TYR A 102 9.79 -8.96 -17.43
N ARG A 103 10.15 -9.51 -18.59
CA ARG A 103 9.42 -9.27 -19.86
C ARG A 103 8.01 -9.83 -19.82
N ARG A 104 7.83 -11.02 -19.23
CA ARG A 104 6.52 -11.67 -19.09
C ARG A 104 5.60 -10.81 -18.22
N ARG A 105 6.10 -10.30 -17.10
CA ARG A 105 5.34 -9.57 -16.09
C ARG A 105 5.04 -8.14 -16.53
N TYR A 106 6.07 -7.36 -16.86
CA TYR A 106 5.94 -5.91 -17.07
C TYR A 106 5.80 -5.50 -18.53
N LYS A 107 5.93 -6.43 -19.46
CA LYS A 107 5.91 -6.15 -20.91
C LYS A 107 6.89 -5.04 -21.29
N LEU A 108 8.07 -5.03 -20.65
CA LEU A 108 9.16 -4.10 -20.90
C LEU A 108 10.49 -4.85 -21.08
N PRO A 109 11.44 -4.31 -21.85
CA PRO A 109 12.82 -4.74 -21.75
C PRO A 109 13.40 -4.27 -20.39
N PRO A 110 14.22 -5.10 -19.71
CA PRO A 110 14.87 -4.66 -18.48
C PRO A 110 15.77 -3.43 -18.72
N PRO A 111 15.94 -2.55 -17.72
CA PRO A 111 16.77 -1.36 -17.86
C PRO A 111 18.25 -1.70 -18.10
N PRO A 112 19.06 -0.75 -18.63
CA PRO A 112 20.50 -0.90 -18.66
C PRO A 112 21.07 -1.30 -17.29
N HIS A 113 22.10 -2.14 -17.30
CA HIS A 113 22.72 -2.69 -16.08
C HIS A 113 21.83 -3.62 -15.22
N PHE A 114 20.71 -4.12 -15.74
CA PHE A 114 19.95 -5.18 -15.07
C PHE A 114 20.80 -6.42 -14.75
N ASP A 115 21.80 -6.75 -15.59
CA ASP A 115 22.77 -7.82 -15.32
C ASP A 115 23.63 -7.54 -14.08
N LYS A 116 23.97 -6.26 -13.84
CA LYS A 116 24.71 -5.82 -12.64
C LYS A 116 23.84 -5.92 -11.41
N TRP A 117 22.59 -5.49 -11.50
CA TRP A 117 21.61 -5.67 -10.43
C TRP A 117 21.39 -7.14 -10.10
N TYR A 118 21.19 -8.00 -11.09
CA TYR A 118 21.00 -9.44 -10.86
C TYR A 118 22.23 -10.06 -10.17
N ALA A 119 23.44 -9.75 -10.65
CA ALA A 119 24.67 -10.21 -10.02
C ALA A 119 24.81 -9.70 -8.58
N PHE A 120 24.43 -8.44 -8.33
CA PHE A 120 24.41 -7.84 -7.00
C PHE A 120 23.42 -8.56 -6.07
N ALA A 121 22.17 -8.77 -6.51
CA ALA A 121 21.14 -9.50 -5.79
C ALA A 121 21.57 -10.94 -5.43
N LYS A 122 22.15 -11.67 -6.39
CA LYS A 122 22.69 -13.03 -6.15
C LYS A 122 23.85 -13.03 -5.17
N LYS A 123 24.77 -12.06 -5.26
CA LYS A 123 25.90 -11.92 -4.34
C LYS A 123 25.45 -11.62 -2.90
N ARG A 124 24.40 -10.81 -2.75
CA ARG A 124 23.79 -10.45 -1.46
C ARG A 124 22.87 -11.53 -0.88
N GLY A 125 22.55 -12.55 -1.68
CA GLY A 125 21.72 -13.68 -1.27
C GLY A 125 20.26 -13.27 -1.06
N VAL A 126 19.70 -12.48 -1.98
CA VAL A 126 18.27 -12.13 -1.95
C VAL A 126 17.43 -13.37 -2.27
N GLU A 127 16.37 -13.57 -1.48
CA GLU A 127 15.47 -14.72 -1.60
C GLU A 127 14.42 -14.52 -2.71
N LEU A 128 13.88 -13.30 -2.87
CA LEU A 128 12.85 -12.96 -3.84
C LEU A 128 13.42 -12.13 -4.99
N ILE A 129 13.81 -12.80 -6.07
CA ILE A 129 14.43 -12.17 -7.25
C ILE A 129 13.40 -11.50 -8.17
N ASP A 130 12.16 -11.97 -8.18
CA ASP A 130 11.16 -11.51 -9.16
C ASP A 130 10.06 -10.63 -8.56
N GLU A 131 10.00 -10.51 -7.23
CA GLU A 131 8.93 -9.77 -6.53
C GLU A 131 9.33 -8.29 -6.32
N TYR A 132 9.08 -7.46 -7.33
CA TYR A 132 9.38 -6.00 -7.35
C TYR A 132 8.23 -5.19 -7.96
N ASP A 133 7.01 -5.71 -7.89
CA ASP A 133 5.84 -5.16 -8.59
C ASP A 133 5.50 -3.75 -8.07
N THR A 134 5.81 -3.48 -6.80
CA THR A 134 5.63 -2.16 -6.19
C THR A 134 6.43 -1.10 -6.94
N ILE A 135 7.65 -1.41 -7.38
CA ILE A 135 8.49 -0.49 -8.18
C ILE A 135 7.81 -0.21 -9.52
N TYR A 136 7.32 -1.26 -10.19
CA TYR A 136 6.62 -1.10 -11.46
C TYR A 136 5.36 -0.24 -11.31
N HIS A 137 4.49 -0.57 -10.36
CA HIS A 137 3.20 0.11 -10.18
C HIS A 137 3.36 1.58 -9.80
N GLN A 138 4.35 1.92 -8.97
CA GLN A 138 4.57 3.32 -8.57
C GLN A 138 5.22 4.16 -9.69
N LEU A 139 6.00 3.55 -10.58
CA LEU A 139 6.64 4.24 -11.70
C LEU A 139 5.76 4.28 -12.96
N LEU A 140 4.73 3.44 -13.05
CA LEU A 140 3.83 3.35 -14.21
C LEU A 140 3.28 4.70 -14.67
N PRO A 141 2.74 5.59 -13.81
CA PRO A 141 2.23 6.89 -14.26
C PRO A 141 3.31 7.84 -14.83
N PHE A 142 4.59 7.61 -14.50
CA PHE A 142 5.70 8.44 -14.99
C PHE A 142 6.11 8.09 -16.42
N TRP A 143 5.79 6.88 -16.91
CA TRP A 143 5.99 6.50 -18.31
C TRP A 143 5.15 7.32 -19.30
N ALA A 144 4.15 8.05 -18.81
CA ALA A 144 3.38 9.02 -19.61
C ALA A 144 4.16 10.30 -19.95
N LEU A 145 5.20 10.61 -19.17
CA LEU A 145 5.85 11.91 -19.22
C LEU A 145 7.17 11.87 -19.99
N GLU A 146 7.45 12.97 -20.68
CA GLU A 146 8.77 13.20 -21.26
C GLU A 146 9.84 13.28 -20.15
N PRO A 147 11.01 12.63 -20.30
CA PRO A 147 12.06 12.64 -19.27
C PRO A 147 12.50 14.04 -18.82
N ALA A 148 12.46 15.03 -19.72
CA ALA A 148 12.81 16.41 -19.39
C ALA A 148 11.83 17.06 -18.40
N LEU A 149 10.54 16.73 -18.48
CA LEU A 149 9.52 17.24 -17.58
C LEU A 149 9.67 16.64 -16.18
N ILE A 150 10.03 15.35 -16.08
CA ILE A 150 10.32 14.71 -14.78
C ILE A 150 11.47 15.44 -14.09
N ARG A 151 12.58 15.68 -14.80
CA ARG A 151 13.74 16.42 -14.26
C ARG A 151 13.39 17.86 -13.87
N GLU A 152 12.58 18.54 -14.67
CA GLU A 152 12.10 19.89 -14.34
C GLU A 152 11.28 19.89 -13.04
N ARG A 153 10.35 18.95 -12.88
CA ARG A 153 9.53 18.80 -11.67
C ARG A 153 10.39 18.48 -10.44
N THR A 154 11.40 17.61 -10.56
CA THR A 154 12.36 17.38 -9.46
C THR A 154 13.05 18.68 -9.07
N ARG A 155 13.62 19.41 -10.04
CA ARG A 155 14.35 20.68 -9.78
C ARG A 155 13.46 21.73 -9.14
N GLU A 156 12.21 21.85 -9.57
CA GLU A 156 11.26 22.75 -8.93
C GLU A 156 10.98 22.33 -7.48
N ALA A 157 10.72 21.04 -7.24
CA ALA A 157 10.39 20.54 -5.91
C ALA A 157 11.51 20.82 -4.91
N VAL A 158 12.77 20.50 -5.27
CA VAL A 158 13.93 20.71 -4.38
C VAL A 158 14.45 22.15 -4.39
N GLY A 159 14.12 22.92 -5.42
CA GLY A 159 14.53 24.33 -5.56
C GLY A 159 13.70 25.31 -4.75
N PHE A 160 12.66 24.84 -4.05
CA PHE A 160 11.84 25.61 -3.14
C PHE A 160 11.83 24.95 -1.75
N ASP A 161 11.48 25.69 -0.70
CA ASP A 161 11.34 25.16 0.67
C ASP A 161 10.07 24.29 0.83
N ASN A 162 10.11 23.11 0.22
CA ASN A 162 9.05 22.09 0.24
C ASN A 162 9.31 20.98 1.27
N ALA A 163 10.20 21.20 2.24
CA ALA A 163 10.61 20.20 3.22
C ALA A 163 11.13 18.90 2.56
N LEU A 164 12.07 19.05 1.63
CA LEU A 164 12.69 17.94 0.90
C LEU A 164 14.20 17.90 1.11
N ILE A 165 14.78 16.71 1.03
CA ILE A 165 16.21 16.50 0.82
C ILE A 165 16.44 16.22 -0.66
N ALA A 166 17.39 16.94 -1.23
CA ALA A 166 17.84 16.77 -2.60
C ALA A 166 19.12 15.95 -2.63
N VAL A 167 19.18 14.98 -3.54
CA VAL A 167 20.38 14.21 -3.83
C VAL A 167 20.67 14.30 -5.32
N THR A 168 21.90 14.66 -5.68
CA THR A 168 22.35 14.70 -7.07
C THR A 168 23.41 13.62 -7.30
N ILE A 169 23.23 12.84 -8.37
CA ILE A 169 24.18 11.81 -8.80
C ILE A 169 24.77 12.25 -10.13
N ARG A 170 26.11 12.29 -10.22
CA ARG A 170 26.85 12.58 -11.44
C ARG A 170 28.02 11.63 -11.59
N ASP A 171 28.21 11.11 -12.80
CA ASP A 171 29.34 10.25 -13.17
C ASP A 171 29.51 9.07 -12.19
N GLY A 172 28.38 8.47 -11.80
CA GLY A 172 28.34 7.33 -10.89
C GLY A 172 28.73 7.68 -9.43
N LYS A 173 28.53 8.93 -9.00
CA LYS A 173 28.83 9.40 -7.63
C LYS A 173 27.76 10.35 -7.11
N VAL A 174 27.51 10.30 -5.81
CA VAL A 174 26.73 11.34 -5.12
C VAL A 174 27.56 12.62 -5.03
N VAL A 175 27.07 13.71 -5.61
CA VAL A 175 27.77 15.01 -5.63
C VAL A 175 27.26 15.94 -4.55
N THR A 176 25.94 16.03 -4.39
CA THR A 176 25.32 16.93 -3.41
C THR A 176 24.21 16.21 -2.65
N VAL A 177 24.17 16.44 -1.34
CA VAL A 177 23.04 16.11 -0.47
C VAL A 177 22.69 17.33 0.38
N GLN A 178 21.52 17.94 0.16
CA GLN A 178 21.14 19.19 0.83
C GLN A 178 19.63 19.30 1.05
N GLY A 179 19.19 20.25 1.87
CA GLY A 179 17.77 20.41 2.24
C GLY A 179 17.40 19.66 3.52
N GLY A 180 16.13 19.72 3.91
CA GLY A 180 15.59 19.08 5.11
C GLY A 180 15.91 19.73 6.46
N GLY A 181 16.84 20.70 6.54
CA GLY A 181 17.20 21.37 7.80
C GLY A 181 17.98 20.50 8.79
N ASP A 182 18.42 21.07 9.91
CA ASP A 182 19.39 20.42 10.81
C ASP A 182 18.87 19.14 11.48
N MET A 183 17.58 19.08 11.80
CA MET A 183 16.95 17.90 12.42
C MET A 183 17.02 16.64 11.56
N TYR A 184 17.23 16.78 10.25
CA TYR A 184 17.30 15.69 9.29
C TYR A 184 18.73 15.43 8.77
N GLN A 185 19.76 15.94 9.47
CA GLN A 185 21.16 15.64 9.14
C GLN A 185 21.41 14.13 9.04
N TRP A 186 20.83 13.36 9.96
CA TRP A 186 20.98 11.90 9.96
C TRP A 186 20.46 11.21 8.68
N HIS A 187 19.42 11.77 8.05
CA HIS A 187 18.88 11.25 6.80
C HIS A 187 19.88 11.57 5.69
N ARG A 188 20.38 12.82 5.63
CA ARG A 188 21.43 13.22 4.68
C ARG A 188 22.71 12.39 4.82
N ASP A 189 23.06 11.98 6.04
CA ASP A 189 24.24 11.13 6.29
C ASP A 189 24.00 9.67 5.86
N ALA A 190 22.76 9.18 5.97
CA ALA A 190 22.40 7.82 5.60
C ALA A 190 22.32 7.60 4.08
N THR A 191 21.77 8.56 3.33
CA THR A 191 21.49 8.37 1.89
C THR A 191 22.74 8.03 1.06
N PRO A 192 23.89 8.72 1.19
CA PRO A 192 25.11 8.35 0.48
C PRO A 192 25.60 6.95 0.81
N VAL A 193 25.46 6.51 2.06
CA VAL A 193 25.88 5.18 2.52
C VAL A 193 25.01 4.10 1.87
N MET A 194 23.69 4.32 1.81
CA MET A 194 22.75 3.40 1.17
C MET A 194 23.01 3.23 -0.35
N LEU A 195 23.57 4.25 -1.00
CA LEU A 195 23.86 4.24 -2.45
C LEU A 195 25.26 3.70 -2.78
N GLN A 196 26.17 3.69 -1.81
CA GLN A 196 27.61 3.54 -2.00
C GLN A 196 28.01 2.32 -2.84
N GLU A 197 27.31 1.20 -2.67
CA GLU A 197 27.69 -0.09 -3.25
C GLU A 197 27.28 -0.23 -4.74
N PHE A 198 26.36 0.59 -5.22
CA PHE A 198 25.81 0.48 -6.57
C PHE A 198 25.72 1.78 -7.37
N VAL A 199 26.00 2.94 -6.76
CA VAL A 199 25.89 4.27 -7.41
C VAL A 199 26.69 4.38 -8.71
N GLN A 200 27.79 3.66 -8.85
CA GLN A 200 28.62 3.61 -10.06
C GLN A 200 27.89 3.06 -11.29
N TYR A 201 26.76 2.37 -11.11
CA TYR A 201 25.95 1.80 -12.19
C TYR A 201 24.78 2.69 -12.60
N LEU A 202 24.49 3.74 -11.82
CA LEU A 202 23.35 4.62 -12.04
C LEU A 202 23.67 5.69 -13.09
N PRO A 203 22.65 6.16 -13.84
CA PRO A 203 22.79 7.35 -14.67
C PRO A 203 22.83 8.63 -13.81
N ASP A 204 23.09 9.76 -14.46
CA ASP A 204 22.98 11.05 -13.81
C ASP A 204 21.51 11.37 -13.49
N MET A 205 21.24 11.72 -12.22
CA MET A 205 19.89 11.95 -11.72
C MET A 205 19.86 13.00 -10.62
N ASP A 206 18.70 13.67 -10.50
CA ASP A 206 18.35 14.51 -9.36
C ASP A 206 17.16 13.85 -8.66
N LEU A 207 17.26 13.66 -7.35
CA LEU A 207 16.28 12.94 -6.53
C LEU A 207 15.76 13.85 -5.41
N ALA A 208 14.48 13.71 -5.08
CA ALA A 208 13.77 14.52 -4.08
C ALA A 208 13.15 13.62 -3.01
N PHE A 209 13.72 13.63 -1.79
CA PHE A 209 13.27 12.82 -0.66
C PHE A 209 12.42 13.62 0.31
N ASN A 210 11.21 13.13 0.58
CA ASN A 210 10.32 13.68 1.59
C ASN A 210 10.90 13.50 2.99
N ILE A 211 10.87 14.56 3.80
CA ILE A 211 11.26 14.51 5.21
C ILE A 211 10.08 14.36 6.16
N HIS A 212 8.87 14.64 5.71
CA HIS A 212 7.66 14.45 6.50
C HIS A 212 7.28 12.97 6.58
N ASP A 213 6.50 12.64 7.61
CA ASP A 213 5.88 11.33 7.74
C ASP A 213 4.80 11.17 6.64
N GLU A 214 4.06 12.24 6.37
CA GLU A 214 2.94 12.28 5.44
C GLU A 214 3.37 12.32 3.95
N PRO A 215 2.69 11.55 3.06
CA PRO A 215 2.96 11.53 1.61
C PRO A 215 2.55 12.84 0.91
N ARG A 216 3.01 13.03 -0.33
CA ARG A 216 3.13 14.36 -0.97
C ARG A 216 2.42 14.50 -2.31
N VAL A 217 2.09 13.41 -3.00
CA VAL A 217 1.62 13.45 -4.40
C VAL A 217 0.28 12.75 -4.53
N VAL A 218 -0.78 13.47 -4.90
CA VAL A 218 -2.11 12.89 -5.15
C VAL A 218 -2.73 13.49 -6.40
N LEU A 219 -2.97 12.68 -7.42
CA LEU A 219 -3.57 13.14 -8.68
C LEU A 219 -5.10 13.09 -8.63
N GLN A 220 -5.74 13.86 -9.50
CA GLN A 220 -7.14 13.58 -9.84
C GLN A 220 -7.21 12.23 -10.57
N HIS A 221 -8.26 11.45 -10.30
CA HIS A 221 -8.42 10.13 -10.90
C HIS A 221 -8.31 10.13 -12.42
N ASP A 222 -8.99 11.06 -13.11
CA ASP A 222 -8.99 11.11 -14.58
C ASP A 222 -7.60 11.45 -15.14
N ASP A 223 -6.83 12.31 -14.46
CA ASP A 223 -5.45 12.63 -14.82
C ASP A 223 -4.52 11.43 -14.61
N LEU A 224 -4.68 10.72 -13.48
CA LEU A 224 -3.92 9.52 -13.18
C LEU A 224 -4.21 8.40 -14.19
N LEU A 225 -5.49 8.19 -14.52
CA LEU A 225 -5.92 7.23 -15.53
C LEU A 225 -5.35 7.60 -16.91
N HIS A 226 -5.37 8.88 -17.28
CA HIS A 226 -4.78 9.33 -18.54
C HIS A 226 -3.28 9.05 -18.59
N HIS A 227 -2.54 9.32 -17.51
CA HIS A 227 -1.13 8.95 -17.40
C HIS A 227 -0.92 7.45 -17.59
N VAL A 228 -1.69 6.62 -16.89
CA VAL A 228 -1.58 5.15 -17.01
C VAL A 228 -1.88 4.70 -18.44
N GLN A 229 -2.92 5.23 -19.09
CA GLN A 229 -3.25 4.89 -20.48
C GLN A 229 -2.13 5.26 -21.46
N VAL A 230 -1.57 6.47 -21.36
CA VAL A 230 -0.44 6.86 -22.22
C VAL A 230 0.77 5.95 -21.97
N ALA A 231 1.02 5.56 -20.72
CA ALA A 231 2.07 4.60 -20.40
C ALA A 231 1.82 3.23 -21.05
N THR A 232 0.64 2.63 -20.82
CA THR A 232 0.34 1.23 -21.21
C THR A 232 0.00 1.05 -22.68
N ASP A 233 -0.62 2.04 -23.30
CA ASP A 233 -1.18 1.91 -24.65
C ASP A 233 -0.21 2.49 -25.69
N GLU A 234 0.67 3.41 -25.28
CA GLU A 234 1.61 4.07 -26.17
C GLU A 234 3.08 3.83 -25.83
N ASN A 235 3.56 4.34 -24.70
CA ASN A 235 5.01 4.49 -24.47
C ASN A 235 5.69 3.16 -24.14
N MET A 236 5.08 2.33 -23.28
CA MET A 236 5.63 1.01 -22.94
C MET A 236 5.58 0.03 -24.13
N PRO A 237 4.48 -0.10 -24.90
CA PRO A 237 4.48 -0.91 -26.12
C PRO A 237 5.51 -0.47 -27.15
N LYS A 238 5.70 0.85 -27.34
CA LYS A 238 6.78 1.39 -28.20
C LYS A 238 8.15 0.93 -27.72
N ALA A 239 8.42 0.98 -26.41
CA ALA A 239 9.67 0.52 -25.82
C ALA A 239 9.87 -1.00 -25.97
N TYR A 240 8.82 -1.79 -25.72
CA TYR A 240 8.85 -3.25 -25.81
C TYR A 240 9.00 -3.77 -27.25
N GLY A 241 8.38 -3.09 -28.21
CA GLY A 241 8.44 -3.42 -29.64
C GLY A 241 9.73 -2.94 -30.33
N SER A 242 10.64 -2.27 -29.62
CA SER A 242 11.88 -1.76 -30.21
C SER A 242 12.73 -2.90 -30.79
N GLN A 243 13.06 -2.81 -32.08
CA GLN A 243 13.87 -3.82 -32.78
C GLN A 243 15.33 -3.82 -32.34
N SER A 244 15.82 -2.70 -31.81
CA SER A 244 17.20 -2.53 -31.35
C SER A 244 17.22 -2.06 -29.91
N LEU A 245 17.49 -2.98 -28.99
CA LEU A 245 17.73 -2.67 -27.59
C LEU A 245 19.19 -2.24 -27.40
N ASN A 246 19.43 -1.21 -26.58
CA ASN A 246 20.77 -0.77 -26.22
C ASN A 246 20.94 -0.87 -24.70
N ASN A 247 22.00 -1.55 -24.25
CA ASN A 247 22.35 -1.66 -22.83
C ASN A 247 23.26 -0.48 -22.42
N LYS A 248 22.79 0.75 -22.61
CA LYS A 248 23.51 1.98 -22.24
C LYS A 248 22.52 3.08 -21.85
N TRP A 249 22.91 3.88 -20.87
CA TRP A 249 22.22 5.13 -20.53
C TRP A 249 22.37 6.18 -21.63
N SER A 250 21.39 7.09 -21.70
CA SER A 250 21.55 8.30 -22.50
C SER A 250 22.69 9.17 -21.95
N PRO A 251 23.37 9.97 -22.79
CA PRO A 251 24.33 10.96 -22.31
C PRO A 251 23.67 11.94 -21.34
N ARG A 252 24.47 12.56 -20.45
CA ARG A 252 23.99 13.58 -19.49
C ARG A 252 23.11 14.62 -20.20
N PRO A 253 21.83 14.75 -19.82
CA PRO A 253 21.00 15.83 -20.31
C PRO A 253 21.56 17.20 -19.93
N ALA A 254 21.53 18.15 -20.86
CA ALA A 254 22.09 19.50 -20.65
C ALA A 254 21.47 20.24 -19.46
N ASP A 255 20.23 19.90 -19.10
CA ASP A 255 19.48 20.53 -18.02
C ASP A 255 19.85 20.03 -16.61
N LEU A 256 20.64 18.96 -16.46
CA LEU A 256 21.13 18.49 -15.15
C LEU A 256 22.35 19.27 -14.63
N GLY A 257 23.18 19.83 -15.51
CA GLY A 257 24.42 20.50 -15.11
C GLY A 257 25.36 19.63 -14.24
N GLU A 258 26.24 20.28 -13.49
CA GLU A 258 27.24 19.60 -12.63
C GLU A 258 26.70 19.11 -11.28
N GLY A 259 25.46 19.48 -10.90
CA GLY A 259 24.84 19.03 -9.66
C GLY A 259 25.39 19.67 -8.37
N ILE A 260 26.27 20.68 -8.47
CA ILE A 260 26.93 21.37 -7.33
C ILE A 260 25.98 22.35 -6.62
N ARG A 261 25.03 22.94 -7.34
CA ARG A 261 24.06 23.90 -6.80
C ARG A 261 22.66 23.52 -7.24
N ILE A 262 21.72 23.58 -6.31
CA ILE A 262 20.31 23.50 -6.65
C ILE A 262 19.85 24.88 -7.09
N LYS A 263 19.17 24.92 -8.24
CA LYS A 263 18.55 26.12 -8.75
C LYS A 263 17.37 26.49 -7.84
N GLU A 264 17.37 27.71 -7.34
CA GLU A 264 16.24 28.24 -6.57
C GLU A 264 15.03 28.53 -7.46
N TYR A 265 13.84 28.25 -6.94
CA TYR A 265 12.55 28.55 -7.52
C TYR A 265 11.79 29.53 -6.62
N LYS A 266 10.99 30.41 -7.22
CA LYS A 266 10.24 31.46 -6.49
C LYS A 266 8.82 31.05 -6.13
N THR A 267 8.34 29.93 -6.68
CA THR A 267 6.97 29.44 -6.55
C THR A 267 7.00 27.94 -6.34
N THR A 268 5.96 27.42 -5.71
CA THR A 268 5.75 25.98 -5.50
C THR A 268 4.34 25.57 -5.89
N ARG A 269 4.19 24.31 -6.30
CA ARG A 269 2.89 23.65 -6.56
C ARG A 269 2.43 22.77 -5.39
N PHE A 270 3.10 22.86 -4.23
CA PHE A 270 2.71 22.16 -3.01
C PHE A 270 1.82 23.06 -2.14
N ASN A 271 0.59 22.62 -1.90
CA ASN A 271 -0.37 23.28 -1.01
C ASN A 271 -0.20 22.76 0.42
N LYS A 272 -0.26 23.62 1.44
CA LYS A 272 -0.07 23.25 2.86
C LYS A 272 -1.39 23.26 3.62
N TYR A 273 -1.75 22.12 4.23
CA TYR A 273 -2.98 21.92 5.00
C TYR A 273 -2.74 21.26 6.37
N ALA A 274 -1.62 21.56 7.02
CA ALA A 274 -1.33 21.07 8.37
C ALA A 274 -2.51 21.30 9.34
N HIS A 275 -2.82 20.29 10.15
CA HIS A 275 -3.92 20.30 11.14
C HIS A 275 -5.33 20.53 10.56
N GLN A 276 -5.55 20.19 9.30
CA GLN A 276 -6.87 20.25 8.65
C GLN A 276 -7.32 18.87 8.16
N PRO A 277 -8.63 18.64 7.96
CA PRO A 277 -9.14 17.43 7.30
C PRO A 277 -8.57 17.25 5.90
N THR A 278 -8.07 16.05 5.62
CA THR A 278 -7.38 15.73 4.37
C THR A 278 -8.09 14.67 3.55
N TRP A 279 -9.24 14.16 3.99
CA TRP A 279 -9.98 13.11 3.27
C TRP A 279 -10.33 13.49 1.83
N SER A 280 -10.85 14.70 1.61
CA SER A 280 -11.19 15.21 0.27
C SER A 280 -9.99 15.24 -0.67
N GLU A 281 -8.81 15.64 -0.17
CA GLU A 281 -7.57 15.65 -0.95
C GLU A 281 -7.01 14.25 -1.16
N SER A 282 -7.08 13.41 -0.13
CA SER A 282 -6.49 12.07 -0.14
C SER A 282 -7.21 11.12 -1.08
N ARG A 283 -8.53 11.25 -1.25
CA ARG A 283 -9.34 10.36 -2.10
C ARG A 283 -9.37 10.76 -3.58
N LEU A 284 -8.66 11.82 -3.99
CA LEU A 284 -8.75 12.36 -5.36
C LEU A 284 -8.39 11.35 -6.45
N SER A 285 -7.41 10.48 -6.19
CA SER A 285 -6.99 9.43 -7.12
C SER A 285 -7.98 8.28 -7.23
N CYS A 286 -8.96 8.19 -6.33
CA CYS A 286 -9.94 7.11 -6.34
C CYS A 286 -10.90 7.25 -7.53
N PRO A 287 -11.33 6.13 -8.15
CA PRO A 287 -12.38 6.13 -9.17
C PRO A 287 -13.68 6.76 -8.69
N LEU A 288 -14.44 7.38 -9.59
CA LEU A 288 -15.73 8.01 -9.26
C LEU A 288 -16.78 7.00 -8.76
N ASP A 289 -16.71 5.76 -9.24
CA ASP A 289 -17.58 4.63 -8.87
C ASP A 289 -17.07 3.86 -7.64
N SER A 290 -15.90 4.21 -7.11
CA SER A 290 -15.39 3.60 -5.87
C SER A 290 -16.22 4.01 -4.65
N PRO A 291 -16.30 3.17 -3.59
CA PRO A 291 -16.95 3.53 -2.33
C PRO A 291 -16.53 4.90 -1.77
N ALA A 292 -15.25 5.29 -1.90
CA ALA A 292 -14.79 6.59 -1.43
C ALA A 292 -15.36 7.80 -2.20
N ARG A 293 -15.94 7.61 -3.39
CA ARG A 293 -16.44 8.71 -4.24
C ARG A 293 -17.86 8.55 -4.79
N ALA A 294 -18.43 7.36 -4.75
CA ALA A 294 -19.72 7.07 -5.36
C ALA A 294 -20.89 7.75 -4.64
N CYS A 295 -20.82 7.88 -3.31
CA CYS A 295 -21.87 8.50 -2.53
C CYS A 295 -21.79 10.03 -2.58
N LEU A 296 -22.95 10.67 -2.72
CA LEU A 296 -23.11 12.13 -2.68
C LEU A 296 -23.31 12.67 -1.25
N ASP A 297 -23.54 11.77 -0.30
CA ASP A 297 -23.63 12.07 1.12
C ASP A 297 -22.47 11.41 1.90
N ASP A 298 -22.28 11.86 3.14
CA ASP A 298 -21.18 11.41 4.01
C ASP A 298 -21.47 10.04 4.66
N ALA A 299 -22.43 9.26 4.15
CA ALA A 299 -22.88 7.99 4.75
C ALA A 299 -22.55 6.76 3.88
N CYS A 300 -21.49 6.85 3.07
CA CYS A 300 -21.11 5.75 2.20
C CYS A 300 -20.61 4.53 2.98
N PRO A 301 -21.13 3.32 2.70
CA PRO A 301 -20.65 2.10 3.34
C PRO A 301 -19.28 1.69 2.79
N ASP A 302 -18.47 1.10 3.65
CA ASP A 302 -17.25 0.43 3.24
C ASP A 302 -17.56 -0.81 2.40
N ASN A 303 -16.73 -1.08 1.39
CA ASN A 303 -16.77 -2.32 0.63
C ASN A 303 -15.93 -3.40 1.30
N THR A 304 -16.37 -3.83 2.48
CA THR A 304 -15.61 -4.73 3.35
C THR A 304 -15.33 -6.09 2.71
N THR A 305 -16.17 -6.55 1.79
CA THR A 305 -16.05 -7.87 1.13
C THR A 305 -14.75 -8.02 0.32
N THR A 306 -14.15 -6.90 -0.11
CA THR A 306 -12.87 -6.88 -0.84
C THR A 306 -11.68 -7.31 0.02
N TYR A 307 -11.73 -7.06 1.32
CA TYR A 307 -10.64 -7.36 2.26
C TYR A 307 -11.04 -8.25 3.42
N SER A 308 -12.33 -8.47 3.62
CA SER A 308 -12.92 -9.28 4.67
C SER A 308 -14.25 -9.90 4.21
N GLY A 309 -14.26 -11.22 4.04
CA GLY A 309 -15.47 -12.02 3.86
C GLY A 309 -15.75 -12.97 5.03
N LEU A 310 -15.07 -12.74 6.16
CA LEU A 310 -15.01 -13.66 7.29
C LEU A 310 -15.68 -13.05 8.53
N PRO A 311 -16.13 -13.88 9.48
CA PRO A 311 -16.66 -13.41 10.77
C PRO A 311 -15.71 -12.43 11.47
N LEU A 312 -16.27 -11.54 12.29
CA LEU A 312 -15.54 -10.50 13.04
C LEU A 312 -14.73 -9.49 12.20
N GLY A 313 -14.80 -9.52 10.87
CA GLY A 313 -14.04 -8.61 10.04
C GLY A 313 -12.57 -9.00 9.85
N ILE A 314 -12.23 -10.29 10.06
CA ILE A 314 -10.86 -10.79 9.92
C ILE A 314 -10.31 -10.47 8.52
N VAL A 315 -9.16 -9.77 8.49
CA VAL A 315 -8.55 -9.26 7.26
C VAL A 315 -7.90 -10.41 6.48
N ARG A 316 -8.44 -10.73 5.30
CA ARG A 316 -7.85 -11.70 4.37
C ARG A 316 -6.92 -11.07 3.34
N ASN A 317 -7.21 -9.84 2.89
CA ASN A 317 -6.43 -9.14 1.87
C ASN A 317 -6.02 -7.75 2.37
N THR A 318 -4.73 -7.60 2.73
CA THR A 318 -4.19 -6.36 3.29
C THR A 318 -4.03 -5.24 2.25
N THR A 319 -3.83 -5.59 0.98
CA THR A 319 -3.78 -4.63 -0.13
C THR A 319 -5.12 -3.93 -0.30
N ALA A 320 -6.22 -4.68 -0.31
CA ALA A 320 -7.57 -4.15 -0.39
C ALA A 320 -7.99 -3.41 0.90
N PHE A 321 -7.56 -3.90 2.07
CA PHE A 321 -7.83 -3.24 3.37
C PHE A 321 -7.18 -1.86 3.46
N SER A 322 -5.91 -1.75 3.06
CA SER A 322 -5.17 -0.48 3.05
C SER A 322 -5.57 0.45 1.90
N ASP A 323 -6.43 -0.01 0.98
CA ASP A 323 -6.92 0.82 -0.10
C ASP A 323 -8.10 1.68 0.34
N ILE A 324 -7.82 2.98 0.51
CA ILE A 324 -8.80 3.94 1.01
C ILE A 324 -10.00 4.09 0.08
N CYS A 325 -9.85 3.73 -1.20
CA CYS A 325 -10.94 3.79 -2.17
C CYS A 325 -12.08 2.80 -1.81
N ASN A 326 -11.78 1.75 -1.03
CA ASN A 326 -12.75 0.77 -0.54
C ASN A 326 -13.43 1.18 0.77
N SER A 327 -12.85 2.10 1.55
CA SER A 327 -13.24 2.32 2.95
C SER A 327 -13.45 3.81 3.28
N PRO A 328 -14.56 4.43 2.81
CA PRO A 328 -14.95 5.79 3.18
C PRO A 328 -15.01 6.06 4.68
N SER A 329 -15.25 5.05 5.52
CA SER A 329 -15.24 5.20 6.98
C SER A 329 -13.88 5.63 7.56
N MET A 330 -12.78 5.46 6.81
CA MET A 330 -11.44 5.89 7.23
C MET A 330 -11.36 7.39 7.49
N GLU A 331 -12.15 8.21 6.80
CA GLU A 331 -12.31 9.65 7.09
C GLU A 331 -12.50 9.94 8.58
N ARG A 332 -13.26 9.07 9.26
CA ARG A 332 -13.68 9.24 10.67
C ARG A 332 -13.10 8.19 11.60
N SER A 333 -12.18 7.35 11.13
CA SER A 333 -11.58 6.26 11.91
C SER A 333 -10.05 6.18 11.83
N PHE A 334 -9.41 7.03 11.03
CA PHE A 334 -7.96 7.08 10.89
C PHE A 334 -7.44 8.53 10.98
N GLY A 335 -6.50 8.78 11.89
CA GLY A 335 -6.17 10.15 12.31
C GLY A 335 -5.48 11.01 11.24
N PHE A 336 -4.82 10.38 10.26
CA PHE A 336 -4.25 11.06 9.11
C PHE A 336 -5.30 11.81 8.28
N PHE A 337 -6.51 11.26 8.14
CA PHE A 337 -7.60 11.91 7.39
C PHE A 337 -8.35 12.94 8.21
N ASP A 338 -8.37 12.78 9.55
CA ASP A 338 -8.97 13.77 10.44
C ASP A 338 -8.15 15.06 10.41
N ARG A 339 -6.88 15.02 10.84
CA ARG A 339 -5.97 16.18 10.87
C ARG A 339 -4.51 15.67 11.03
N PRO A 340 -3.67 15.57 10.00
CA PRO A 340 -2.26 15.20 10.19
C PRO A 340 -1.43 16.37 10.73
N ASN A 341 -0.19 16.11 11.18
CA ASN A 341 0.66 17.18 11.72
C ASN A 341 1.25 18.06 10.62
N ALA A 342 1.64 17.43 9.51
CA ALA A 342 1.99 18.11 8.29
C ALA A 342 1.16 17.53 7.15
N PHE A 343 0.82 18.36 6.16
CA PHE A 343 0.24 17.87 4.92
C PHE A 343 0.54 18.92 3.86
N ASP A 344 1.67 18.75 3.17
CA ASP A 344 1.91 19.52 1.97
C ASP A 344 1.86 18.61 0.76
N VAL A 345 0.97 18.94 -0.16
CA VAL A 345 0.55 18.03 -1.22
C VAL A 345 0.52 18.76 -2.56
N THR A 346 0.90 18.06 -3.62
CA THR A 346 0.74 18.51 -5.00
C THR A 346 -0.29 17.65 -5.72
N HIS A 347 -1.06 18.28 -6.61
CA HIS A 347 -2.04 17.62 -7.47
C HIS A 347 -1.52 17.32 -8.88
N GLN A 348 -0.19 17.27 -9.02
CA GLN A 348 0.49 16.94 -10.26
C GLN A 348 1.55 15.88 -9.98
N LEU A 349 1.87 15.06 -10.99
CA LEU A 349 2.82 13.96 -10.82
C LEU A 349 4.26 14.45 -10.65
N PHE A 350 4.69 14.63 -9.41
CA PHE A 350 6.08 14.93 -9.05
C PHE A 350 6.80 13.66 -8.57
N PRO A 351 8.08 13.46 -8.93
CA PRO A 351 8.85 12.30 -8.50
C PRO A 351 9.40 12.50 -7.07
N ILE A 352 8.52 12.37 -6.07
CA ILE A 352 8.87 12.51 -4.65
C ILE A 352 9.04 11.13 -4.01
N PHE A 353 10.19 10.90 -3.40
CA PHE A 353 10.51 9.67 -2.69
C PHE A 353 10.07 9.75 -1.23
N SER A 354 9.20 8.84 -0.80
CA SER A 354 8.65 8.79 0.56
C SER A 354 8.86 7.42 1.19
N GLN A 355 9.05 7.39 2.51
CA GLN A 355 9.33 6.14 3.25
C GLN A 355 8.09 5.25 3.40
N SER A 356 6.90 5.86 3.34
CA SER A 356 5.61 5.17 3.30
C SER A 356 4.57 6.04 2.60
N LYS A 357 3.44 5.45 2.18
CA LYS A 357 2.33 6.20 1.57
C LYS A 357 0.97 5.54 1.78
N ILE A 358 -0.09 6.30 1.53
CA ILE A 358 -1.47 5.81 1.43
C ILE A 358 -1.73 5.33 -0.01
N SER A 359 -2.65 4.39 -0.22
CA SER A 359 -2.91 3.74 -1.52
C SER A 359 -3.14 4.70 -2.68
N SER A 360 -3.82 5.83 -2.42
CA SER A 360 -4.18 6.83 -3.42
C SER A 360 -3.05 7.80 -3.78
N PHE A 361 -1.89 7.72 -3.13
CA PHE A 361 -0.75 8.64 -3.36
C PHE A 361 0.28 8.06 -4.35
N GLN A 362 0.86 8.94 -5.16
CA GLN A 362 1.81 8.62 -6.23
C GLN A 362 3.28 8.88 -5.82
N ASP A 363 3.54 9.07 -4.52
CA ASP A 363 4.89 9.03 -3.98
C ASP A 363 5.60 7.72 -4.36
N ILE A 364 6.90 7.82 -4.61
CA ILE A 364 7.78 6.69 -4.93
C ILE A 364 8.29 6.12 -3.60
N LEU A 365 7.86 4.92 -3.24
CA LEU A 365 8.35 4.26 -2.04
C LEU A 365 9.82 3.89 -2.20
N TYR A 366 10.57 4.04 -1.11
CA TYR A 366 11.95 3.57 -1.02
C TYR A 366 12.27 3.00 0.37
N PRO A 367 13.25 2.09 0.45
CA PRO A 367 13.90 1.65 1.69
C PRO A 367 14.12 2.77 2.68
N SER A 368 13.44 2.73 3.82
CA SER A 368 13.55 3.77 4.83
C SER A 368 14.96 3.85 5.43
N PRO A 369 15.61 5.03 5.44
CA PRO A 369 16.88 5.24 6.14
C PRO A 369 16.76 5.00 7.65
N TRP A 370 15.54 5.07 8.20
CA TRP A 370 15.25 4.75 9.60
C TRP A 370 15.61 3.29 9.93
N TYR A 371 15.21 2.36 9.07
CA TYR A 371 15.54 0.94 9.21
C TYR A 371 17.02 0.69 8.89
N PHE A 372 17.54 1.25 7.80
CA PHE A 372 18.93 1.05 7.37
C PHE A 372 19.94 1.47 8.45
N MET A 373 19.69 2.60 9.12
CA MET A 373 20.56 3.10 10.20
C MET A 373 20.32 2.40 11.55
N GLY A 374 19.37 1.46 11.63
CA GLY A 374 19.02 0.77 12.86
C GLY A 374 18.58 1.75 13.96
N ARG A 375 17.72 2.72 13.63
CA ARG A 375 17.22 3.71 14.61
C ARG A 375 16.45 3.05 15.76
N VAL A 376 15.81 1.93 15.47
CA VAL A 376 15.24 1.00 16.46
C VAL A 376 15.92 -0.35 16.26
N LYS A 377 16.78 -0.74 17.21
CA LYS A 377 17.55 -2.00 17.14
C LYS A 377 16.81 -3.11 17.87
N TYR A 378 16.90 -4.33 17.38
CA TYR A 378 16.53 -5.51 18.17
C TYR A 378 17.62 -5.79 19.22
N GLU A 379 17.23 -5.86 20.50
CA GLU A 379 18.12 -6.25 21.61
C GLU A 379 17.90 -7.71 22.00
N LYS A 380 18.74 -8.60 21.45
CA LYS A 380 18.64 -10.05 21.65
C LYS A 380 18.74 -10.45 23.12
N GLU A 381 19.55 -9.73 23.90
CA GLU A 381 19.85 -10.03 25.31
C GLU A 381 18.65 -9.82 26.23
N ARG A 382 17.63 -9.08 25.78
CA ARG A 382 16.37 -8.84 26.51
C ARG A 382 15.24 -9.73 26.04
N ASP A 383 15.42 -10.41 24.92
CA ASP A 383 14.43 -11.33 24.37
C ASP A 383 14.56 -12.70 25.04
N MET A 384 13.47 -13.48 25.01
CA MET A 384 13.37 -14.79 25.66
C MET A 384 12.67 -15.79 24.75
N PRO A 385 12.81 -17.11 25.00
CA PRO A 385 12.05 -18.13 24.29
C PRO A 385 10.53 -17.90 24.37
N TRP A 386 9.80 -18.34 23.34
CA TRP A 386 8.33 -18.21 23.25
C TRP A 386 7.59 -18.74 24.49
N GLU A 387 8.11 -19.82 25.06
CA GLU A 387 7.55 -20.51 26.22
C GLU A 387 7.59 -19.67 27.49
N GLU A 388 8.60 -18.81 27.63
CA GLU A 388 8.83 -17.96 28.82
C GLU A 388 8.05 -16.64 28.75
N LYS A 389 7.53 -16.28 27.57
CA LYS A 389 6.76 -15.05 27.36
C LYS A 389 5.34 -15.16 27.91
N ALA A 390 4.84 -14.05 28.44
CA ALA A 390 3.46 -13.90 28.87
C ALA A 390 2.50 -13.97 27.65
N PRO A 391 1.35 -14.67 27.75
CA PRO A 391 0.35 -14.78 26.69
C PRO A 391 -0.51 -13.51 26.55
N THR A 392 0.15 -12.35 26.47
CA THR A 392 -0.50 -11.04 26.38
C THR A 392 -0.06 -10.31 25.11
N MET A 393 -0.95 -9.45 24.61
CA MET A 393 -0.63 -8.44 23.63
C MET A 393 -0.05 -7.22 24.31
N TYR A 394 1.12 -6.77 23.83
CA TYR A 394 1.82 -5.64 24.38
C TYR A 394 1.96 -4.49 23.38
N TRP A 395 1.76 -3.28 23.90
CA TRP A 395 2.10 -2.04 23.22
C TRP A 395 2.33 -0.88 24.18
N ARG A 396 3.34 -0.07 23.85
CA ARG A 396 3.57 1.25 24.44
C ARG A 396 3.84 2.26 23.33
N GLY A 397 3.30 3.45 23.45
CA GLY A 397 3.54 4.51 22.48
C GLY A 397 2.80 5.79 22.83
N SER A 398 2.97 6.80 21.97
CA SER A 398 2.27 8.07 22.10
C SER A 398 1.00 8.13 21.25
N THR A 399 0.21 9.17 21.44
CA THR A 399 -0.99 9.51 20.65
C THR A 399 -0.68 10.01 19.23
N THR A 400 0.50 9.72 18.67
CA THR A 400 0.82 10.09 17.28
C THR A 400 -0.13 9.41 16.29
N GLY A 401 -0.37 10.05 15.15
CA GLY A 401 -1.26 9.52 14.10
C GLY A 401 -2.40 10.44 13.75
N GLY A 402 -2.50 11.58 14.42
CA GLY A 402 -3.36 12.70 14.06
C GLY A 402 -3.26 13.79 15.12
N PHE A 403 -3.45 15.04 14.72
CA PHE A 403 -3.59 16.18 15.59
C PHE A 403 -5.04 16.29 16.10
N SER A 404 -5.25 16.21 17.42
CA SER A 404 -6.60 16.32 17.97
C SER A 404 -7.02 17.76 18.25
N ARG A 405 -8.22 18.10 17.78
CA ARG A 405 -8.94 19.34 18.11
C ARG A 405 -10.41 19.02 18.33
N ASP A 406 -11.04 19.70 19.28
CA ASP A 406 -12.48 19.62 19.58
C ASP A 406 -12.99 18.17 19.75
N GLY A 407 -12.23 17.34 20.47
CA GLY A 407 -12.56 15.94 20.74
C GLY A 407 -12.25 14.98 19.59
N GLY A 408 -11.51 15.41 18.57
CA GLY A 408 -11.16 14.64 17.38
C GLY A 408 -10.44 13.32 17.66
N TRP A 409 -9.70 13.22 18.76
CA TRP A 409 -8.97 12.03 19.20
C TRP A 409 -9.84 10.77 19.27
N ARG A 410 -11.15 10.89 19.49
CA ARG A 410 -12.09 9.75 19.50
C ARG A 410 -12.20 9.04 18.14
N ARG A 411 -11.79 9.71 17.06
CA ARG A 411 -11.75 9.20 15.69
C ARG A 411 -10.38 8.70 15.25
N GLN A 412 -9.34 8.88 16.06
CA GLN A 412 -7.98 8.49 15.72
C GLN A 412 -7.73 7.01 16.03
N HIS A 413 -7.03 6.29 15.14
CA HIS A 413 -6.95 4.83 15.13
C HIS A 413 -6.31 4.23 16.39
N ARG A 414 -5.27 4.86 16.95
CA ARG A 414 -4.67 4.37 18.22
C ARG A 414 -5.61 4.49 19.40
N GLN A 415 -6.30 5.63 19.51
CA GLN A 415 -7.28 5.90 20.56
C GLN A 415 -8.49 4.97 20.42
N ARG A 416 -8.92 4.70 19.19
CA ARG A 416 -9.99 3.73 18.91
C ARG A 416 -9.60 2.32 19.33
N PHE A 417 -8.38 1.88 19.01
CA PHE A 417 -7.85 0.59 19.48
C PHE A 417 -7.90 0.51 21.00
N LEU A 418 -7.30 1.48 21.70
CA LEU A 418 -7.26 1.48 23.17
C LEU A 418 -8.65 1.62 23.81
N THR A 419 -9.59 2.29 23.14
CA THR A 419 -10.99 2.38 23.59
C THR A 419 -11.70 1.03 23.48
N LYS A 420 -11.51 0.32 22.36
CA LYS A 420 -12.13 -0.98 22.08
C LYS A 420 -11.79 -2.04 23.14
N ILE A 421 -10.57 -1.99 23.67
CA ILE A 421 -10.07 -2.94 24.66
C ILE A 421 -10.32 -2.50 26.12
N GLN A 422 -11.06 -1.42 26.37
CA GLN A 422 -11.39 -1.00 27.73
C GLN A 422 -12.35 -1.99 28.40
N PRO A 423 -12.18 -2.32 29.70
CA PRO A 423 -13.04 -3.28 30.41
C PRO A 423 -14.54 -2.98 30.37
N THR A 424 -14.93 -1.73 30.15
CA THR A 424 -16.33 -1.28 30.06
C THR A 424 -17.02 -1.64 28.74
N HIS A 425 -16.28 -2.12 27.74
CA HIS A 425 -16.79 -2.47 26.42
C HIS A 425 -17.15 -3.96 26.32
N THR A 426 -17.63 -4.38 25.16
CA THR A 426 -17.90 -5.78 24.82
C THR A 426 -16.86 -6.31 23.85
N ALA A 427 -16.46 -7.57 24.03
CA ALA A 427 -15.63 -8.33 23.12
C ALA A 427 -16.48 -9.28 22.27
N LYS A 428 -15.97 -9.67 21.10
CA LYS A 428 -16.53 -10.76 20.30
C LYS A 428 -15.45 -11.84 20.12
N VAL A 429 -15.88 -13.10 20.17
CA VAL A 429 -15.04 -14.28 19.94
C VAL A 429 -15.81 -15.32 19.13
N LEU A 430 -15.09 -16.26 18.52
CA LEU A 430 -15.70 -17.37 17.79
C LEU A 430 -15.73 -18.62 18.69
N ILE A 431 -16.88 -19.29 18.73
CA ILE A 431 -17.06 -20.54 19.46
C ILE A 431 -17.60 -21.60 18.51
N LEU A 432 -17.03 -22.80 18.59
CA LEU A 432 -17.50 -23.97 17.88
C LEU A 432 -18.87 -24.41 18.42
N ASP A 433 -19.91 -24.32 17.59
CA ASP A 433 -21.23 -24.83 17.94
C ASP A 433 -21.32 -26.33 17.62
N ASN A 434 -21.40 -27.15 18.66
CA ASN A 434 -21.54 -28.61 18.56
C ASN A 434 -23.00 -29.06 18.78
N SER A 435 -23.97 -28.14 18.82
CA SER A 435 -25.36 -28.45 19.17
C SER A 435 -26.17 -29.10 18.03
N SER A 436 -25.78 -28.88 16.76
CA SER A 436 -26.36 -29.55 15.59
C SER A 436 -25.46 -30.66 15.04
N SER A 437 -25.99 -31.88 14.91
CA SER A 437 -25.28 -33.05 14.38
C SER A 437 -24.99 -32.99 12.88
N THR A 438 -25.44 -31.95 12.17
CA THR A 438 -25.35 -31.83 10.70
C THR A 438 -24.47 -30.68 10.23
N ASP A 439 -24.20 -29.68 11.07
CA ASP A 439 -23.33 -28.53 10.76
C ASP A 439 -22.66 -28.06 12.06
N THR A 440 -21.41 -28.45 12.27
CA THR A 440 -20.56 -27.86 13.32
C THR A 440 -19.93 -26.60 12.72
N MET A 441 -20.38 -25.43 13.17
CA MET A 441 -19.93 -24.14 12.64
C MET A 441 -19.39 -23.24 13.75
N TRP A 442 -18.38 -22.44 13.41
CA TRP A 442 -17.89 -21.36 14.27
C TRP A 442 -18.90 -20.22 14.28
N THR A 443 -19.35 -19.81 15.48
CA THR A 443 -20.37 -18.77 15.68
C THR A 443 -19.83 -17.64 16.54
N GLU A 444 -20.23 -16.40 16.22
CA GLU A 444 -19.87 -15.23 17.01
C GLU A 444 -20.61 -15.22 18.34
N ARG A 445 -19.87 -14.99 19.42
CA ARG A 445 -20.44 -14.76 20.76
C ARG A 445 -19.85 -13.51 21.38
N GLN A 446 -20.70 -12.77 22.09
CA GLN A 446 -20.32 -11.55 22.80
C GLN A 446 -19.96 -11.85 24.25
N PHE A 447 -18.92 -11.18 24.73
CA PHE A 447 -18.39 -11.28 26.09
C PHE A 447 -18.18 -9.89 26.69
N SER A 448 -18.10 -9.80 28.01
CA SER A 448 -17.63 -8.58 28.65
C SER A 448 -16.14 -8.42 28.36
N MET A 449 -15.70 -7.24 27.90
CA MET A 449 -14.26 -6.99 27.69
C MET A 449 -13.48 -7.13 29.00
N GLN A 450 -14.12 -6.92 30.16
CA GLN A 450 -13.51 -7.15 31.46
C GLN A 450 -13.01 -8.59 31.64
N GLU A 451 -13.76 -9.59 31.16
CA GLU A 451 -13.42 -11.02 31.30
C GLU A 451 -12.17 -11.40 30.50
N VAL A 452 -11.96 -10.73 29.37
CA VAL A 452 -10.86 -10.98 28.42
C VAL A 452 -9.79 -9.88 28.44
N SER A 453 -9.91 -8.90 29.35
CA SER A 453 -8.99 -7.76 29.45
C SER A 453 -7.56 -8.17 29.78
N HIS A 454 -7.38 -9.34 30.40
CA HIS A 454 -6.08 -9.92 30.71
C HIS A 454 -5.22 -10.20 29.46
N TYR A 455 -5.82 -10.25 28.26
CA TYR A 455 -5.07 -10.37 27.01
C TYR A 455 -4.33 -9.11 26.59
N PHE A 456 -4.65 -7.93 27.14
CA PHE A 456 -4.15 -6.66 26.62
C PHE A 456 -3.36 -5.88 27.67
N ASP A 457 -2.06 -5.77 27.43
CA ASP A 457 -1.19 -4.78 28.06
C ASP A 457 -0.79 -3.70 27.04
N VAL A 458 -1.77 -2.89 26.66
CA VAL A 458 -1.64 -1.84 25.64
C VAL A 458 -1.96 -0.49 26.29
N LYS A 459 -0.98 0.41 26.35
CA LYS A 459 -1.09 1.69 27.07
C LYS A 459 -0.36 2.83 26.37
N PHE A 460 -0.88 4.05 26.51
CA PHE A 460 -0.13 5.25 26.14
C PHE A 460 0.95 5.57 27.18
N THR A 461 2.14 5.93 26.71
CA THR A 461 3.22 6.48 27.54
C THR A 461 3.29 8.00 27.47
N HIS A 462 2.72 8.59 26.40
CA HIS A 462 2.72 10.03 26.21
C HIS A 462 1.47 10.49 25.44
N ILE A 463 0.84 11.56 25.91
CA ILE A 463 -0.27 12.24 25.22
C ILE A 463 0.24 13.57 24.67
N GLY A 464 0.22 13.71 23.35
CA GLY A 464 0.61 14.90 22.59
C GLY A 464 -0.09 14.99 21.22
N GLN A 465 0.32 15.95 20.39
CA GLN A 465 -0.35 16.27 19.11
C GLN A 465 -1.84 16.56 19.29
N CYS A 466 -2.16 17.46 20.22
CA CYS A 466 -3.52 17.85 20.52
C CYS A 466 -3.56 19.28 21.04
N ASP A 467 -4.70 19.94 20.88
CA ASP A 467 -4.99 21.16 21.63
C ASP A 467 -5.04 20.83 23.14
N PRO A 468 -4.71 21.79 24.04
CA PRO A 468 -4.55 21.51 25.47
C PRO A 468 -5.72 20.77 26.11
N GLY A 469 -6.96 21.18 25.84
CA GLY A 469 -8.16 20.54 26.40
C GLY A 469 -8.37 19.10 25.93
N ASP A 470 -8.01 18.79 24.68
CA ASP A 470 -8.06 17.42 24.15
C ASP A 470 -6.95 16.56 24.74
N CYS A 471 -5.77 17.13 24.99
CA CYS A 471 -4.71 16.42 25.70
C CYS A 471 -5.11 16.08 27.14
N ASP A 472 -5.73 17.04 27.85
CA ASP A 472 -6.20 16.83 29.22
C ASP A 472 -7.30 15.75 29.27
N ALA A 473 -8.29 15.82 28.37
CA ALA A 473 -9.34 14.82 28.26
C ALA A 473 -8.80 13.41 27.93
N GLN A 474 -7.78 13.31 27.07
CA GLN A 474 -7.15 12.02 26.76
C GLN A 474 -6.36 11.47 27.95
N ARG A 475 -5.65 12.31 28.72
CA ARG A 475 -4.97 11.89 29.95
C ARG A 475 -5.95 11.37 30.98
N GLU A 476 -7.09 12.04 31.15
CA GLU A 476 -8.15 11.58 32.05
C GLU A 476 -8.75 10.26 31.60
N TYR A 477 -9.05 10.12 30.30
CA TYR A 477 -9.74 8.94 29.77
C TYR A 477 -8.85 7.69 29.69
N PHE A 478 -7.63 7.82 29.16
CA PHE A 478 -6.74 6.67 28.94
C PHE A 478 -5.77 6.42 30.10
N GLY A 479 -5.48 7.45 30.89
CA GLY A 479 -4.28 7.48 31.72
C GLY A 479 -3.00 7.45 30.89
N THR A 480 -1.86 7.50 31.58
CA THR A 480 -0.55 7.21 31.00
C THR A 480 0.25 6.35 31.96
N VAL A 481 1.11 5.49 31.42
CA VAL A 481 2.14 4.80 32.20
C VAL A 481 3.49 5.45 31.97
N GLU A 482 4.39 5.34 32.94
CA GLU A 482 5.75 5.85 32.79
C GLU A 482 6.41 5.30 31.52
N PRO A 483 7.22 6.10 30.80
CA PRO A 483 8.01 5.61 29.69
C PRO A 483 8.91 4.45 30.15
N VAL A 484 8.56 3.25 29.71
CA VAL A 484 9.35 2.03 29.95
C VAL A 484 10.35 1.82 28.83
N ASN A 485 11.33 0.94 29.06
CA ASN A 485 12.21 0.54 27.98
C ASN A 485 11.35 -0.16 26.91
N MET A 486 11.49 0.28 25.66
CA MET A 486 10.72 -0.29 24.54
C MET A 486 10.87 -1.81 24.45
N PHE A 487 12.01 -2.37 24.85
CA PHE A 487 12.30 -3.81 24.80
C PHE A 487 11.65 -4.61 25.92
N ASP A 488 11.02 -3.98 26.91
CA ASP A 488 10.14 -4.68 27.86
C ASP A 488 8.98 -5.37 27.13
N ALA A 489 8.67 -4.92 25.91
CA ALA A 489 7.78 -5.60 24.98
C ALA A 489 8.14 -7.08 24.75
N PHE A 490 9.42 -7.44 24.77
CA PHE A 490 9.84 -8.82 24.51
C PHE A 490 9.44 -9.81 25.60
N GLY A 491 8.89 -9.36 26.73
CA GLY A 491 8.24 -10.23 27.71
C GLY A 491 6.91 -10.83 27.24
N SER A 492 6.32 -10.33 26.14
CA SER A 492 4.99 -10.71 25.67
C SER A 492 5.02 -11.52 24.38
N ARG A 493 4.14 -12.51 24.27
CA ARG A 493 4.00 -13.36 23.07
C ARG A 493 3.49 -12.60 21.86
N TYR A 494 2.67 -11.57 22.07
CA TYR A 494 2.00 -10.86 20.99
C TYR A 494 2.41 -9.38 21.01
N LEU A 495 2.97 -8.86 19.92
CA LEU A 495 3.40 -7.46 19.82
C LEU A 495 2.54 -6.72 18.81
N LEU A 496 1.95 -5.61 19.22
CA LEU A 496 1.21 -4.74 18.30
C LEU A 496 2.18 -3.79 17.58
N ASP A 497 2.11 -3.77 16.25
CA ASP A 497 2.63 -2.74 15.37
C ASP A 497 1.44 -1.95 14.83
N ILE A 498 1.41 -0.64 15.08
CA ILE A 498 0.28 0.23 14.71
C ILE A 498 0.80 1.57 14.22
N ASP A 499 0.27 2.02 13.08
CA ASP A 499 0.68 3.26 12.44
C ASP A 499 0.63 4.46 13.39
N GLY A 500 1.60 5.35 13.24
CA GLY A 500 1.62 6.68 13.86
C GLY A 500 1.13 7.71 12.86
N ASN A 501 1.87 8.83 12.74
CA ASN A 501 1.67 9.79 11.65
C ASN A 501 1.80 9.15 10.27
N ALA A 502 2.66 8.13 10.20
CA ALA A 502 2.86 7.23 9.07
C ALA A 502 3.22 5.82 9.59
N PHE A 503 4.08 5.09 8.88
CA PHE A 503 4.54 3.76 9.31
C PHE A 503 5.18 3.76 10.71
N SER A 504 5.13 2.60 11.38
CA SER A 504 5.78 2.39 12.68
C SER A 504 7.21 1.90 12.50
N GLY A 505 8.20 2.75 12.80
CA GLY A 505 9.63 2.41 12.70
C GLY A 505 10.14 1.34 13.68
N ARG A 506 9.26 0.65 14.41
CA ARG A 506 9.59 -0.47 15.32
C ARG A 506 9.37 -1.84 14.70
N TYR A 507 8.70 -1.89 13.55
CA TYR A 507 8.22 -3.13 12.95
C TYR A 507 9.32 -4.19 12.78
N TYR A 508 10.53 -3.77 12.36
CA TYR A 508 11.65 -4.69 12.16
C TYR A 508 12.14 -5.30 13.48
N ALA A 509 12.23 -4.51 14.55
CA ALA A 509 12.63 -5.05 15.85
C ALA A 509 11.58 -6.04 16.39
N TRP A 510 10.30 -5.83 16.08
CA TRP A 510 9.23 -6.74 16.48
C TRP A 510 9.31 -8.06 15.72
N LEU A 511 9.48 -8.01 14.40
CA LEU A 511 9.66 -9.21 13.59
C LEU A 511 10.89 -10.02 14.00
N LEU A 512 12.01 -9.35 14.36
CA LEU A 512 13.25 -10.02 14.78
C LEU A 512 13.17 -10.69 16.17
N SER A 513 12.14 -10.37 16.95
CA SER A 513 11.91 -10.95 18.27
C SER A 513 11.33 -12.37 18.19
N ASN A 514 11.32 -13.08 19.31
CA ASN A 514 10.60 -14.36 19.44
C ASN A 514 9.08 -14.19 19.65
N SER A 515 8.50 -13.04 19.32
CA SER A 515 7.07 -12.75 19.51
C SER A 515 6.31 -12.73 18.19
N LEU A 516 5.01 -12.98 18.24
CA LEU A 516 4.10 -12.89 17.09
C LEU A 516 3.67 -11.43 16.91
N VAL A 517 3.92 -10.87 15.73
CA VAL A 517 3.57 -9.47 15.43
C VAL A 517 2.14 -9.39 14.88
N TYR A 518 1.35 -8.48 15.45
CA TYR A 518 0.05 -8.07 14.94
C TYR A 518 0.21 -6.68 14.31
N LYS A 519 -0.15 -6.53 13.04
CA LYS A 519 0.03 -5.27 12.30
C LYS A 519 -1.32 -4.63 12.00
N LEU A 520 -1.54 -3.43 12.51
CA LEU A 520 -2.64 -2.55 12.17
C LEU A 520 -2.08 -1.34 11.42
N ALA A 521 -2.03 -1.45 10.09
CA ALA A 521 -1.42 -0.45 9.23
C ALA A 521 -2.26 -0.18 7.97
N VAL A 522 -2.39 1.10 7.62
CA VAL A 522 -2.94 1.61 6.36
C VAL A 522 -1.82 2.14 5.48
N PHE A 523 -0.74 2.66 6.07
CA PHE A 523 0.44 3.07 5.33
C PHE A 523 1.16 1.86 4.75
N ARG A 524 1.51 1.96 3.46
CA ARG A 524 2.27 0.97 2.71
C ARG A 524 3.76 1.27 2.76
N GLU A 525 4.57 0.23 2.86
CA GLU A 525 6.03 0.28 2.92
C GLU A 525 6.65 -0.53 1.75
N TRP A 526 7.94 -0.34 1.48
CA TRP A 526 8.60 -0.95 0.31
C TRP A 526 8.61 -2.49 0.31
N HIS A 527 8.48 -3.12 1.48
CA HIS A 527 8.60 -4.57 1.69
C HIS A 527 7.25 -5.31 1.77
N ASP A 528 6.13 -4.66 1.43
CA ASP A 528 4.80 -5.26 1.56
C ASP A 528 4.65 -6.54 0.71
N GLU A 529 5.36 -6.63 -0.42
CA GLU A 529 5.39 -7.83 -1.27
C GLU A 529 6.29 -8.94 -0.70
N TRP A 530 7.17 -8.61 0.23
CA TRP A 530 8.16 -9.55 0.77
C TRP A 530 7.70 -10.14 2.10
N LEU A 531 6.83 -9.44 2.83
CA LEU A 531 6.24 -9.91 4.08
C LEU A 531 4.77 -10.30 3.86
N ARG A 532 4.48 -11.60 3.91
CA ARG A 532 3.11 -12.10 3.76
C ARG A 532 2.31 -12.11 5.07
N PRO A 533 1.08 -11.56 5.08
CA PRO A 533 0.15 -11.72 6.21
C PRO A 533 -0.16 -13.20 6.42
N TRP A 534 -0.47 -13.59 7.66
CA TRP A 534 -0.73 -14.97 8.10
C TRP A 534 0.45 -15.96 8.00
N VAL A 535 1.55 -15.58 7.34
CA VAL A 535 2.84 -16.31 7.34
C VAL A 535 3.86 -15.69 8.28
N HIS A 536 4.01 -14.35 8.23
CA HIS A 536 5.03 -13.63 9.00
C HIS A 536 4.46 -12.73 10.10
N TYR A 537 3.19 -12.33 9.98
CA TYR A 537 2.49 -11.47 10.95
C TYR A 537 0.98 -11.65 10.82
N VAL A 538 0.22 -11.18 11.81
CA VAL A 538 -1.26 -11.20 11.81
C VAL A 538 -1.80 -9.80 11.49
N PRO A 539 -2.55 -9.60 10.39
CA PRO A 539 -3.15 -8.30 10.10
C PRO A 539 -4.37 -8.04 11.00
N LEU A 540 -4.56 -6.78 11.40
CA LEU A 540 -5.71 -6.28 12.15
C LEU A 540 -6.41 -5.15 11.40
N SER A 541 -7.74 -5.07 11.56
CA SER A 541 -8.61 -4.05 11.00
C SER A 541 -8.76 -2.83 11.91
N LEU A 542 -9.35 -1.75 11.38
CA LEU A 542 -9.72 -0.55 12.16
C LEU A 542 -11.03 -0.70 12.95
N ILE A 543 -11.86 -1.71 12.63
CA ILE A 543 -13.16 -1.96 13.29
C ILE A 543 -12.92 -2.68 14.62
N GLY A 544 -12.02 -3.65 14.61
CA GLY A 544 -11.47 -4.30 15.79
C GLY A 544 -12.38 -5.27 16.52
N ASP A 545 -13.38 -5.81 15.82
CA ASP A 545 -14.21 -6.90 16.36
C ASP A 545 -13.41 -8.19 16.52
N GLU A 546 -12.33 -8.35 15.76
CA GLU A 546 -11.44 -9.49 15.76
C GLU A 546 -10.28 -9.41 16.78
N TYR A 547 -10.04 -8.27 17.44
CA TYR A 547 -8.84 -8.11 18.28
C TYR A 547 -8.72 -9.16 19.38
N VAL A 548 -9.82 -9.46 20.06
CA VAL A 548 -9.85 -10.47 21.13
C VAL A 548 -9.72 -11.87 20.54
N GLU A 549 -10.49 -12.19 19.49
CA GLU A 549 -10.42 -13.51 18.86
C GLU A 549 -9.03 -13.81 18.31
N ALA A 550 -8.38 -12.82 17.69
CA ALA A 550 -7.07 -13.00 17.10
C ALA A 550 -6.01 -13.31 18.17
N VAL A 551 -6.17 -12.87 19.42
CA VAL A 551 -5.29 -13.27 20.54
C VAL A 551 -5.75 -14.60 21.15
N ARG A 552 -7.04 -14.72 21.47
CA ARG A 552 -7.66 -15.91 22.08
C ARG A 552 -7.39 -17.17 21.25
N TYR A 553 -7.50 -17.08 19.93
CA TYR A 553 -7.28 -18.20 19.02
C TYR A 553 -5.87 -18.79 19.20
N PHE A 554 -4.82 -17.96 19.10
CA PHE A 554 -3.44 -18.44 19.24
C PHE A 554 -3.04 -18.79 20.68
N ASP A 555 -3.77 -18.29 21.68
CA ASP A 555 -3.52 -18.61 23.09
C ASP A 555 -4.25 -19.88 23.57
N GLN A 556 -5.49 -20.11 23.12
CA GLN A 556 -6.37 -21.15 23.68
C GLN A 556 -6.58 -22.34 22.74
N GLU A 557 -6.81 -22.10 21.44
CA GLU A 557 -7.14 -23.17 20.49
C GLU A 557 -5.92 -24.03 20.19
N GLN A 558 -6.11 -25.35 20.12
CA GLN A 558 -4.98 -26.27 19.98
C GLN A 558 -4.20 -26.07 18.66
N SER A 559 -4.91 -25.82 17.55
CA SER A 559 -4.28 -25.44 16.27
C SER A 559 -3.61 -24.08 16.38
N GLY A 560 -4.30 -23.10 16.97
CA GLY A 560 -3.78 -21.75 17.19
C GLY A 560 -2.47 -21.72 18.00
N LYS A 561 -2.35 -22.48 19.09
CA LYS A 561 -1.10 -22.54 19.88
C LYS A 561 0.12 -22.94 19.06
N VAL A 562 -0.06 -23.91 18.17
CA VAL A 562 1.01 -24.38 17.28
C VAL A 562 1.29 -23.33 16.20
N GLU A 563 0.25 -22.76 15.62
CA GLU A 563 0.37 -21.77 14.54
C GLU A 563 0.96 -20.45 15.01
N GLY A 564 0.56 -19.93 16.18
CA GLY A 564 1.06 -18.66 16.70
C GLY A 564 2.57 -18.69 16.91
N LYS A 565 3.09 -19.78 17.51
CA LYS A 565 4.54 -19.99 17.64
C LYS A 565 5.22 -20.13 16.28
N ARG A 566 4.58 -20.86 15.34
CA ARG A 566 5.12 -21.05 13.98
C ARG A 566 5.22 -19.72 13.23
N ILE A 567 4.19 -18.88 13.25
CA ILE A 567 4.18 -17.57 12.59
C ILE A 567 5.22 -16.65 13.22
N ALA A 568 5.32 -16.60 14.55
CA ALA A 568 6.38 -15.84 15.24
C ALA A 568 7.78 -16.28 14.78
N THR A 569 8.03 -17.59 14.76
CA THR A 569 9.31 -18.16 14.33
C THR A 569 9.59 -17.87 12.85
N ARG A 570 8.60 -18.03 11.98
CA ARG A 570 8.70 -17.76 10.54
C ARG A 570 8.93 -16.28 10.25
N GLY A 571 8.18 -15.39 10.88
CA GLY A 571 8.35 -13.94 10.78
C GLY A 571 9.77 -13.52 11.13
N ARG A 572 10.31 -14.08 12.22
CA ARG A 572 11.71 -13.87 12.64
C ARG A 572 12.73 -14.40 11.65
N GLU A 573 12.64 -15.68 11.28
CA GLU A 573 13.56 -16.33 10.35
C GLU A 573 13.56 -15.63 8.97
N TRP A 574 12.39 -15.17 8.52
CA TRP A 574 12.24 -14.51 7.25
C TRP A 574 12.75 -13.07 7.29
N ALA A 575 12.42 -12.30 8.32
CA ALA A 575 12.95 -10.94 8.51
C ALA A 575 14.49 -10.92 8.52
N GLN A 576 15.13 -11.93 9.13
CA GLN A 576 16.59 -12.09 9.11
C GLN A 576 17.19 -12.33 7.71
N LYS A 577 16.38 -12.71 6.73
CA LYS A 577 16.80 -13.02 5.36
C LYS A 577 16.42 -11.98 4.33
N VAL A 578 15.33 -11.24 4.54
CA VAL A 578 14.79 -10.32 3.52
C VAL A 578 14.69 -8.86 3.95
N LEU A 579 14.99 -8.53 5.21
CA LEU A 579 14.99 -7.15 5.72
C LEU A 579 16.38 -6.68 6.16
N ARG A 580 17.46 -7.31 5.66
CA ARG A 580 18.82 -6.89 5.95
C ARG A 580 19.16 -5.61 5.18
N ASN A 581 20.22 -4.92 5.57
CA ASN A 581 20.71 -3.77 4.81
C ASN A 581 21.07 -4.15 3.36
N GLU A 582 21.56 -5.37 3.15
CA GLU A 582 21.81 -5.94 1.83
C GLU A 582 20.55 -6.04 0.97
N ASP A 583 19.42 -6.37 1.58
CA ASP A 583 18.14 -6.52 0.91
C ASP A 583 17.55 -5.16 0.52
N LEU A 584 17.61 -4.20 1.47
CA LEU A 584 17.27 -2.78 1.26
C LEU A 584 18.10 -2.19 0.10
N GLU A 585 19.42 -2.44 0.07
CA GLU A 585 20.31 -1.99 -1.01
C GLU A 585 19.92 -2.59 -2.37
N VAL A 586 19.59 -3.88 -2.43
CA VAL A 586 19.22 -4.54 -3.70
C VAL A 586 17.90 -3.99 -4.23
N TRP A 587 16.92 -3.76 -3.35
CA TRP A 587 15.65 -3.15 -3.73
C TRP A 587 15.84 -1.71 -4.17
N TYR A 588 16.65 -0.93 -3.45
CA TYR A 588 16.92 0.45 -3.80
C TYR A 588 17.72 0.58 -5.10
N PHE A 589 18.69 -0.30 -5.33
CA PHE A 589 19.39 -0.38 -6.60
C PHE A 589 18.41 -0.67 -7.72
N ARG A 590 17.47 -1.61 -7.52
CA ARG A 590 16.47 -1.90 -8.54
C ARG A 590 15.62 -0.69 -8.87
N LEU A 591 15.13 0.00 -7.84
CA LEU A 591 14.30 1.19 -7.97
C LEU A 591 14.97 2.28 -8.81
N LEU A 592 16.26 2.54 -8.59
CA LEU A 592 16.96 3.63 -9.26
C LEU A 592 17.47 3.26 -10.67
N LEU A 593 17.39 1.98 -11.05
CA LEU A 593 17.60 1.55 -12.43
C LEU A 593 16.35 1.73 -13.30
N GLU A 594 15.17 1.56 -12.70
CA GLU A 594 13.88 1.83 -13.37
C GLU A 594 13.61 3.34 -13.44
#